data_AF-A0A0M6WP60-F1
#
_entry.id   AF-A0A0M6WP60-F1
#
_cell.length_a   1.000
_cell.length_b   1.000
_cell.length_c   1.000
_cell.angle_alpha   90.00
_cell.angle_beta   90.00
_cell.angle_gamma   90.00
#
_symmetry.space_group_name_H-M   'P 1'
#
loop_
_entity.id
_entity.type
_entity.pdbx_description
1 polymer ?
#
loop_
_entity_poly.entity_id
_entity_poly.type
_entity_poly.pdbx_seq_one_letter_code
_entity_poly.pdbx_strand_id
1 'polypeptide(L)'
;MKNRQKVFDKISLLIDAMNQEVLGYLGIKFEKREAYAVDYVSELLTMYKETTGLDETSFVSGRGRRKSIRQKQYEELHEYLERLKSYAYHIETCGEERNSYSKTDHDATSMRLKRDYMGNDQLLPAYNLQAAICDESGINCYPSGSAAKS
;
A
#
# COMPACT_ATOMS: atom_id res chain seq x y z
N MET A 1 27.35 -7.73 4.26
CA MET A 1 26.39 -7.05 3.37
C MET A 1 25.02 -7.76 3.18
N LYS A 2 24.92 -9.10 3.13
CA LYS A 2 23.65 -9.83 2.86
C LYS A 2 22.52 -9.64 3.90
N ASN A 3 22.83 -9.24 5.14
CA ASN A 3 21.80 -9.07 6.18
C ASN A 3 21.03 -7.74 6.06
N ARG A 4 21.68 -6.64 5.64
CA ARG A 4 21.03 -5.34 5.47
C ARG A 4 20.03 -5.37 4.32
N GLN A 5 20.40 -5.99 3.20
CA GLN A 5 19.50 -6.12 2.05
C GLN A 5 18.23 -6.88 2.41
N LYS A 6 18.34 -7.98 3.18
CA LYS A 6 17.17 -8.72 3.69
C LYS A 6 16.22 -7.85 4.54
N VAL A 7 16.74 -6.84 5.24
CA VAL A 7 15.89 -5.90 5.98
C VAL A 7 15.16 -4.96 5.02
N PHE A 8 15.81 -4.47 3.96
CA PHE A 8 15.15 -3.66 2.93
C PHE A 8 14.05 -4.43 2.20
N ASP A 9 14.30 -5.70 1.87
CA ASP A 9 13.30 -6.56 1.23
C ASP A 9 12.07 -6.76 2.15
N LYS A 10 12.30 -6.93 3.45
CA LYS A 10 11.23 -7.05 4.44
C LYS A 10 10.44 -5.75 4.63
N ILE A 11 11.12 -4.61 4.67
CA ILE A 11 10.46 -3.29 4.72
C ILE A 11 9.59 -3.10 3.47
N SER A 12 10.08 -3.50 2.29
CA SER A 12 9.32 -3.43 1.04
C SER A 12 8.02 -4.24 1.12
N LEU A 13 8.10 -5.49 1.61
CA LEU A 13 6.93 -6.35 1.79
C LEU A 13 5.94 -5.77 2.83
N LEU A 14 6.46 -5.21 3.92
CA LEU A 14 5.63 -4.58 4.94
C LEU A 14 4.90 -3.34 4.38
N ILE A 15 5.58 -2.52 3.58
CA ILE A 15 4.95 -1.37 2.90
C ILE A 15 3.82 -1.82 1.97
N ASP A 16 4.02 -2.90 1.21
CA ASP A 16 2.95 -3.45 0.36
C ASP A 16 1.74 -3.90 1.20
N ALA A 17 1.97 -4.60 2.32
CA ALA A 17 0.91 -5.02 3.23
C ALA A 17 0.18 -3.83 3.85
N MET A 18 0.91 -2.81 4.34
CA MET A 18 0.33 -1.59 4.89
C MET A 18 -0.51 -0.84 3.84
N ASN A 19 -0.03 -0.75 2.61
CA ASN A 19 -0.75 -0.15 1.48
C ASN A 19 -2.05 -0.89 1.17
N GLN A 20 -2.05 -2.22 1.18
CA GLN A 20 -3.23 -3.03 0.87
C GLN A 20 -4.25 -3.10 2.01
N GLU A 21 -3.76 -3.21 3.25
CA GLU A 21 -4.60 -3.52 4.41
C GLU A 21 -5.10 -2.28 5.17
N VAL A 22 -4.40 -1.15 5.06
CA VAL A 22 -4.70 0.05 5.87
C VAL A 22 -4.69 1.32 5.04
N LEU A 23 -3.55 1.66 4.42
CA LEU A 23 -3.35 2.98 3.82
C LEU A 23 -4.13 3.19 2.52
N GLY A 24 -4.37 2.14 1.74
CA GLY A 24 -5.16 2.20 0.52
C GLY A 24 -6.59 2.70 0.76
N TYR A 25 -7.18 2.33 1.89
CA TYR A 25 -8.50 2.82 2.30
C TYR A 25 -8.50 4.31 2.69
N LEU A 26 -7.33 4.84 3.09
CA LEU A 26 -7.15 6.24 3.46
C LEU A 26 -6.75 7.12 2.26
N GLY A 27 -6.61 6.54 1.06
CA GLY A 27 -6.11 7.24 -0.12
C GLY A 27 -4.63 7.62 -0.02
N ILE A 28 -3.89 6.89 0.82
CA ILE A 28 -2.46 7.10 1.07
C ILE A 28 -1.71 5.90 0.54
N LYS A 29 -0.57 6.15 -0.11
CA LYS A 29 0.29 5.09 -0.62
C LYS A 29 1.75 5.40 -0.32
N PHE A 30 2.39 4.50 0.40
CA PHE A 30 3.83 4.54 0.62
C PHE A 30 4.56 3.93 -0.58
N GLU A 31 5.62 4.61 -1.01
CA GLU A 31 6.46 4.15 -2.11
C GLU A 31 7.58 3.23 -1.58
N LYS A 32 7.90 2.20 -2.36
CA LYS A 32 9.01 1.29 -2.06
C LYS A 32 10.30 1.83 -2.67
N ARG A 33 11.42 1.50 -2.04
CA ARG A 33 12.77 1.92 -2.46
C ARG A 33 13.71 0.72 -2.41
N GLU A 34 14.78 0.77 -3.20
CA GLU A 34 15.82 -0.27 -3.15
C GLU A 34 16.66 -0.19 -1.87
N ALA A 35 16.80 1.03 -1.33
CA ALA A 35 17.47 1.32 -0.08
C ALA A 35 16.63 2.25 0.79
N TYR A 36 16.66 1.99 2.10
CA TYR A 36 15.90 2.74 3.09
C TYR A 36 16.85 3.43 4.06
N ALA A 37 16.82 4.77 4.07
CA ALA A 37 17.51 5.57 5.08
C ALA A 37 16.73 5.54 6.40
N VAL A 38 17.43 5.68 7.52
CA VAL A 38 16.82 5.71 8.87
C VAL A 38 15.77 6.81 8.97
N ASP A 39 16.10 8.01 8.49
CA ASP A 39 15.21 9.18 8.54
C ASP A 39 13.92 8.94 7.74
N TYR A 40 14.04 8.35 6.54
CA TYR A 40 12.88 8.02 5.72
C TYR A 40 11.93 7.03 6.41
N VAL A 41 12.46 5.96 7.03
CA VAL A 41 11.60 5.01 7.77
C VAL A 41 10.99 5.66 9.01
N SER A 42 11.71 6.58 9.65
CA SER A 42 11.18 7.37 10.78
C SER A 42 10.00 8.24 10.36
N GLU A 43 10.11 8.92 9.22
CA GLU A 43 9.02 9.72 8.65
C GLU A 43 7.79 8.86 8.32
N LEU A 44 7.99 7.68 7.72
CA LEU A 44 6.90 6.74 7.43
C LEU A 44 6.15 6.31 8.70
N LEU A 45 6.87 6.06 9.81
CA LEU A 45 6.26 5.73 11.10
C LEU A 45 5.40 6.87 11.65
N THR A 46 5.94 8.10 11.64
CA THR A 46 5.21 9.30 12.08
C THR A 46 3.95 9.50 11.25
N MET A 47 4.06 9.44 9.93
CA MET A 47 2.92 9.56 9.02
C MET A 47 1.90 8.44 9.24
N TYR A 48 2.34 7.20 9.43
CA TYR A 48 1.44 6.09 9.70
C TYR A 48 0.66 6.29 11.00
N LYS A 49 1.32 6.79 12.05
CA LYS A 49 0.67 7.10 13.33
C LYS A 49 -0.39 8.19 13.19
N GLU A 50 -0.05 9.30 12.54
CA GLU A 50 -0.95 10.42 12.32
C GLU A 50 -2.17 10.02 11.49
N THR A 51 -1.95 9.28 10.40
CA THR A 51 -3.01 8.91 9.45
C THR A 51 -3.98 7.86 10.00
N THR A 52 -3.48 6.93 10.81
CA THR A 52 -4.31 5.88 11.42
C THR A 52 -4.91 6.27 12.76
N GLY A 53 -4.50 7.42 13.33
CA GLY A 53 -4.86 7.84 14.68
C GLY A 53 -4.40 6.85 15.74
N LEU A 54 -3.25 6.19 15.51
CA LEU A 54 -2.72 5.19 16.43
C LEU A 54 -2.27 5.85 17.73
N ASP A 55 -2.82 5.37 18.83
CA ASP A 55 -2.38 5.74 20.18
C ASP A 55 -1.53 4.62 20.78
N GLU A 56 -0.24 4.88 20.97
CA GLU A 56 0.72 3.95 21.55
C GLU A 56 0.34 3.52 22.97
N THR A 57 -0.35 4.39 23.72
CA THR A 57 -0.76 4.06 25.10
C THR A 57 -1.82 2.96 25.15
N SER A 58 -2.55 2.75 24.05
CA SER A 58 -3.60 1.73 23.91
C SER A 58 -3.08 0.35 23.51
N PHE A 59 -1.76 0.21 23.31
CA PHE A 59 -1.19 -1.02 22.76
C PHE A 59 -1.35 -2.20 23.70
N VAL A 60 -1.88 -3.30 23.16
CA VAL A 60 -2.05 -4.53 23.92
C VAL A 60 -0.81 -5.41 23.79
N SER A 61 -0.27 -5.84 24.92
CA SER A 61 0.82 -6.81 25.01
C SER A 61 0.43 -7.94 25.98
N GLY A 62 1.07 -9.11 25.85
CA GLY A 62 0.84 -10.26 26.72
C GLY A 62 0.08 -11.44 26.09
N ARG A 63 0.11 -12.57 26.80
CA ARG A 63 -0.44 -13.86 26.34
C ARG A 63 -1.97 -13.83 26.31
N GLY A 64 -2.59 -14.30 25.23
CA GLY A 64 -4.04 -14.33 25.07
C GLY A 64 -4.69 -13.03 24.57
N ARG A 65 -3.91 -11.96 24.35
CA ARG A 65 -4.41 -10.71 23.73
C ARG A 65 -4.06 -10.67 22.24
N ARG A 66 -5.06 -10.36 21.41
CA ARG A 66 -4.88 -10.23 19.96
C ARG A 66 -4.54 -8.79 19.61
N LYS A 67 -3.30 -8.55 19.16
CA LYS A 67 -2.88 -7.25 18.63
C LYS A 67 -3.68 -6.89 17.37
N SER A 68 -4.07 -5.63 17.24
CA SER A 68 -4.69 -5.11 16.02
C SER A 68 -3.68 -5.16 14.86
N ILE A 69 -4.18 -5.18 13.62
CA ILE A 69 -3.29 -5.18 12.46
C ILE A 69 -2.43 -3.92 12.40
N ARG A 70 -3.01 -2.77 12.78
CA ARG A 70 -2.33 -1.48 12.80
C ARG A 70 -1.19 -1.46 13.82
N GLN A 71 -1.44 -1.99 15.01
CA GLN A 71 -0.41 -2.12 16.05
C GLN A 71 0.73 -3.03 15.58
N LYS A 72 0.41 -4.19 14.97
CA LYS A 72 1.43 -5.12 14.47
C LYS A 72 2.32 -4.48 13.40
N GLN A 73 1.70 -3.84 12.41
CA GLN A 73 2.44 -3.18 11.33
C GLN A 73 3.31 -2.03 11.85
N TYR A 74 2.82 -1.25 12.82
CA TYR A 74 3.58 -0.18 13.46
C TYR A 74 4.79 -0.71 14.24
N GLU A 75 4.57 -1.72 15.10
CA GLU A 75 5.64 -2.36 15.87
C GLU A 75 6.70 -3.00 14.96
N GLU A 76 6.27 -3.65 13.87
CA GLU A 76 7.18 -4.29 12.92
C GLU A 76 8.03 -3.25 12.16
N LEU A 77 7.42 -2.15 11.70
CA LEU A 77 8.14 -1.06 11.05
C LEU A 77 9.12 -0.37 12.01
N HIS A 78 8.72 -0.20 13.28
CA HIS A 78 9.58 0.31 14.35
C HIS A 78 10.77 -0.62 14.62
N GLU A 79 10.55 -1.94 14.66
CA GLU A 79 11.64 -2.91 14.83
C GLU A 79 12.66 -2.84 13.68
N TYR A 80 12.20 -2.67 12.43
CA TYR A 80 13.11 -2.49 11.30
C TYR A 80 13.89 -1.18 11.38
N LEU A 81 13.26 -0.09 11.84
CA LEU A 81 13.94 1.19 12.07
C LEU A 81 15.08 1.05 13.10
N GLU A 82 14.84 0.38 14.22
CA GLU A 82 15.87 0.15 15.25
C GLU A 82 17.02 -0.72 14.72
N ARG A 83 16.72 -1.73 13.88
CA ARG A 83 17.76 -2.51 13.18
C ARG A 83 18.59 -1.65 12.24
N LEU A 84 17.98 -0.72 11.50
CA LEU A 84 18.71 0.20 10.62
C LEU A 84 19.63 1.13 11.43
N LYS A 85 19.17 1.65 12.57
CA LYS A 85 20.01 2.44 13.49
C LYS A 85 21.17 1.62 14.03
N SER A 86 20.93 0.39 14.45
CA SER A 86 21.98 -0.51 14.93
C SER A 86 23.03 -0.75 13.84
N TYR A 87 22.63 -0.96 12.58
CA TYR A 87 23.58 -1.05 11.47
C TYR A 87 24.39 0.23 11.28
N ALA A 88 23.75 1.40 11.34
CA ALA A 88 24.45 2.69 11.25
C ALA A 88 25.49 2.85 12.37
N TYR A 89 25.11 2.53 13.62
CA TYR A 89 25.99 2.61 14.78
C TYR A 89 27.18 1.64 14.72
N HIS A 90 26.95 0.40 14.26
CA HIS A 90 28.02 -0.57 14.05
C HIS A 90 29.00 -0.14 12.96
N ILE A 91 28.51 0.51 11.88
CA ILE A 91 29.37 1.06 10.83
C ILE A 91 30.25 2.20 11.40
N GLU A 92 29.67 3.08 12.23
CA GLU A 92 30.37 4.19 12.87
C GLU A 92 31.44 3.73 13.88
N THR A 93 31.10 2.75 14.73
CA THR A 93 31.95 2.32 15.84
C THR A 93 33.04 1.34 15.41
N CYS A 94 32.75 0.43 14.48
CA CYS A 94 33.71 -0.61 14.06
C CYS A 94 34.62 -0.18 12.90
N GLY A 95 34.45 1.03 12.36
CA GLY A 95 35.35 1.64 11.38
C GLY A 95 35.71 0.72 10.22
N GLU A 96 34.83 0.58 9.22
CA GLU A 96 35.30 0.11 7.92
C GLU A 96 35.96 1.31 7.22
N GLU A 97 37.30 1.31 7.09
CA GLU A 97 38.01 2.37 6.36
C GLU A 97 37.33 2.66 5.01
N ARG A 98 36.82 3.90 4.87
CA ARG A 98 36.30 4.54 3.64
C ARG A 98 34.96 4.00 3.11
N ASN A 99 34.03 4.96 2.94
CA ASN A 99 32.86 4.90 2.05
C ASN A 99 31.69 4.05 2.61
N SER A 100 30.44 4.49 2.75
CA SER A 100 29.72 5.62 2.20
C SER A 100 28.38 5.72 2.95
N TYR A 101 28.27 6.61 3.94
CA TYR A 101 26.96 7.09 4.40
C TYR A 101 26.70 8.53 3.92
N SER A 102 27.41 8.94 2.86
CA SER A 102 27.41 10.29 2.27
C SER A 102 26.96 10.32 0.81
N LYS A 103 26.44 9.20 0.27
CA LYS A 103 25.89 9.10 -1.08
C LYS A 103 24.48 8.50 -1.01
N THR A 104 23.59 9.23 -0.36
CA THR A 104 22.19 9.13 -0.77
C THR A 104 21.81 10.56 -1.05
N ASP A 105 21.62 10.88 -2.33
CA ASP A 105 21.32 12.19 -2.82
C ASP A 105 20.29 12.88 -1.93
N HIS A 106 20.74 13.92 -1.22
CA HIS A 106 19.87 14.89 -0.56
C HIS A 106 18.91 15.56 -1.57
N ASP A 107 19.13 15.34 -2.87
CA ASP A 107 18.46 16.00 -3.99
C ASP A 107 17.26 15.22 -4.57
N ALA A 108 17.01 13.96 -4.15
CA ALA A 108 15.97 13.12 -4.76
C ALA A 108 14.83 12.73 -3.80
N THR A 109 14.22 13.71 -3.12
CA THR A 109 12.87 13.51 -2.59
C THR A 109 11.98 14.69 -2.92
N SER A 110 11.64 14.81 -4.21
CA SER A 110 10.32 15.33 -4.55
C SER A 110 9.29 14.42 -3.87
N MET A 111 8.91 14.78 -2.63
CA MET A 111 7.85 14.17 -1.86
C MET A 111 6.53 14.32 -2.63
N ARG A 112 6.28 13.41 -3.57
CA ARG A 112 4.94 13.16 -4.10
C ARG A 112 4.39 11.95 -3.38
N LEU A 113 4.06 12.12 -2.10
CA LEU A 113 2.99 11.33 -1.52
C LEU A 113 1.74 11.66 -2.34
N LYS A 114 1.33 10.76 -3.23
CA LYS A 114 0.05 10.88 -3.90
C LYS A 114 -1.03 10.70 -2.84
N ARG A 115 -1.46 11.83 -2.26
CA ARG A 115 -2.82 11.99 -1.76
C ARG A 115 -3.69 12.00 -3.02
N ASP A 116 -3.93 10.84 -3.62
CA ASP A 116 -4.91 10.75 -4.67
C ASP A 116 -6.27 11.01 -4.02
N TYR A 117 -6.60 12.29 -3.88
CA TYR A 117 -7.97 12.77 -3.74
C TYR A 117 -8.66 12.52 -5.08
N MET A 118 -8.73 11.25 -5.50
CA MET A 118 -9.60 10.81 -6.58
C MET A 118 -10.96 10.56 -5.94
N GLY A 119 -11.58 11.66 -5.50
CA GLY A 119 -13.03 11.74 -5.39
C GLY A 119 -13.60 11.48 -6.77
N ASN A 120 -13.91 10.22 -7.04
CA ASN A 120 -14.97 9.84 -7.96
C ASN A 120 -15.64 8.57 -7.46
N ASP A 121 -16.13 8.64 -6.23
CA ASP A 121 -17.18 7.77 -5.71
C ASP A 121 -18.55 8.31 -6.20
N GLN A 122 -18.76 8.25 -7.51
CA GLN A 122 -20.10 8.22 -8.10
C GLN A 122 -20.15 7.10 -9.13
N LEU A 123 -20.27 5.87 -8.64
CA LEU A 123 -21.13 4.91 -9.29
C LEU A 123 -22.37 4.79 -8.41
N LEU A 124 -23.34 5.66 -8.70
CA LEU A 124 -24.71 5.49 -8.26
C LEU A 124 -25.15 4.07 -8.64
N PRO A 125 -25.75 3.29 -7.72
CA PRO A 125 -26.23 1.96 -8.03
C PRO A 125 -27.50 2.09 -8.87
N ALA A 126 -27.36 2.15 -10.19
CA ALA A 126 -28.49 1.91 -11.08
C ALA A 126 -28.70 0.39 -11.14
N TYR A 127 -29.49 -0.13 -10.20
CA TYR A 127 -30.31 -1.30 -10.44
C TYR A 127 -31.13 -1.03 -11.71
N ASN A 128 -30.64 -1.47 -12.87
CA ASN A 128 -31.49 -1.65 -14.05
C ASN A 128 -31.92 -3.12 -14.06
N LEU A 129 -32.72 -3.50 -13.06
CA LEU A 129 -33.50 -4.72 -13.13
C LEU A 129 -34.69 -4.44 -14.05
N GLN A 130 -34.51 -4.60 -15.36
CA GLN A 130 -35.64 -4.80 -16.25
C GLN A 130 -35.72 -6.29 -16.58
N ALA A 131 -36.41 -7.01 -15.68
CA ALA A 131 -36.95 -8.31 -15.98
C ALA A 131 -37.95 -8.16 -17.13
N ALA A 132 -37.49 -8.36 -18.36
CA ALA A 132 -38.38 -8.57 -19.48
C ALA A 132 -38.84 -10.03 -19.42
N ILE A 133 -39.87 -10.27 -18.62
CA ILE A 133 -40.76 -11.41 -18.85
C ILE A 133 -41.73 -10.94 -19.92
N CYS A 134 -41.58 -11.45 -21.13
CA CYS A 134 -42.69 -11.53 -22.07
C CYS A 134 -42.65 -12.90 -22.73
N ASP A 135 -43.61 -13.69 -22.29
CA ASP A 135 -44.06 -14.94 -22.84
C ASP A 135 -44.41 -14.84 -24.33
N GLU A 136 -44.19 -15.96 -25.00
CA GLU A 136 -45.09 -16.54 -26.00
C GLU A 136 -45.37 -15.81 -27.33
N SER A 137 -45.04 -16.54 -28.40
CA SER A 137 -45.70 -16.61 -29.71
C SER A 137 -45.50 -15.48 -30.73
N GLY A 138 -45.11 -15.89 -31.95
CA GLY A 138 -45.41 -15.12 -33.16
C GLY A 138 -44.27 -14.98 -34.16
N ILE A 139 -44.05 -16.02 -34.97
CA ILE A 139 -43.91 -15.96 -36.45
C ILE A 139 -43.15 -14.75 -37.02
N ASN A 140 -41.93 -14.96 -37.54
CA ASN A 140 -41.65 -14.97 -38.99
C ASN A 140 -40.14 -14.87 -39.23
N CYS A 141 -39.51 -16.00 -39.57
CA CYS A 141 -38.17 -16.03 -40.14
C CYS A 141 -38.29 -16.41 -41.62
N TYR A 142 -37.39 -15.83 -42.43
CA TYR A 142 -37.07 -16.07 -43.84
C TYR A 142 -37.68 -15.10 -44.88
N PRO A 143 -36.84 -14.23 -45.49
CA PRO A 143 -37.09 -13.75 -46.84
C PRO A 143 -36.55 -14.78 -47.83
N SER A 144 -37.43 -15.56 -48.44
CA SER A 144 -37.14 -16.30 -49.69
C SER A 144 -37.95 -15.68 -50.81
N GLY A 145 -37.26 -15.34 -51.91
CA GLY A 145 -37.84 -14.58 -53.01
C GLY A 145 -38.80 -15.37 -53.89
N SER A 146 -39.56 -14.64 -54.71
CA SER A 146 -39.66 -14.87 -56.16
C SER A 146 -40.56 -13.84 -56.82
N ALA A 147 -40.20 -13.55 -58.06
CA ALA A 147 -40.86 -12.71 -59.05
C ALA A 147 -42.38 -12.89 -59.16
N ALA A 148 -43.10 -11.81 -59.50
CA ALA A 148 -43.71 -11.59 -60.83
C ALA A 148 -45.03 -10.78 -60.79
N LYS A 149 -45.21 -9.97 -61.84
CA LYS A 149 -46.40 -9.23 -62.33
C LYS A 149 -46.71 -7.92 -61.59
N SER A 150 -47.00 -6.80 -62.25
CA SER A 150 -47.40 -6.52 -63.63
C SER A 150 -46.70 -5.27 -64.18
#